data_AF-A0A3Q1F512-F1
#
_entry.id   AF-A0A3Q1F512-F1
#
_cell.length_a   1.000
_cell.length_b   1.000
_cell.length_c   1.000
_cell.angle_alpha   90.00
_cell.angle_beta   90.00
_cell.angle_gamma   90.00
#
_symmetry.space_group_name_H-M   'P 1'
#
loop_
_entity.id
_entity.type
_entity.pdbx_description
1 polymer ?
#
loop_
_entity_poly.entity_id
_entity_poly.type
_entity_poly.pdbx_seq_one_letter_code
_entity_poly.pdbx_strand_id
1 'polypeptide(L)'
;DVIAVMKKDHACVRDEAVHRDTRPELRPTSHKSRSLDCKICEHIATIKSASLIQEHEQDFELREQMSGYKRMRRQHQKQLIALENRLKAEMDEHRLRLQKELETHANNTYIELERLAKRHAAQTDKEMKSVAAEERRIQQQIVAQQKKELTSFLENQKKEYRLCKEKIKDEMNEDPCTPKEEKQERLSRHKETMQRSQAEEEAHLLAQQRLVYDRSCRALKRRSLVRRHEFEQEQLREELNKKRTQKEMEHALMIRQDESTQDMERRQLQMLQKLRVELIRLQHQTELENQEEYNGRRQRELHRKHSLEQRQQPRNLKTLEMQIKKQFQDTCKVQNKQYKALRNHQLEVSPKGDHKTILKGLKEERLFPPCHFLLLV
;
A
#
# COMPACT_ATOMS: atom_id res chain seq x y z
N ASP A 1 -4.65 31.29 5.39
CA ASP A 1 -3.48 30.67 4.74
C ASP A 1 -3.76 29.19 4.50
N VAL A 2 -4.60 28.92 3.49
CA VAL A 2 -4.22 28.31 2.19
C VAL A 2 -3.63 26.92 2.36
N ILE A 3 -4.48 25.87 2.26
CA ILE A 3 -4.33 24.78 1.29
C ILE A 3 -5.74 24.27 0.95
N ALA A 4 -6.16 24.53 -0.29
CA ALA A 4 -7.32 23.94 -0.92
C ALA A 4 -6.87 23.26 -2.22
N VAL A 5 -7.64 22.24 -2.63
CA VAL A 5 -7.73 21.66 -3.97
C VAL A 5 -6.62 20.70 -4.41
N MET A 6 -6.93 19.39 -4.43
CA MET A 6 -6.70 18.51 -5.59
C MET A 6 -7.74 17.38 -5.59
N LYS A 7 -8.87 17.59 -6.28
CA LYS A 7 -9.68 16.52 -6.88
C LYS A 7 -9.10 16.25 -8.27
N LYS A 8 -8.91 14.99 -8.64
CA LYS A 8 -8.58 14.59 -10.01
C LYS A 8 -9.69 13.70 -10.53
N ASP A 9 -10.42 14.26 -11.49
CA ASP A 9 -11.42 13.59 -12.31
C ASP A 9 -10.72 12.66 -13.30
N HIS A 10 -11.20 11.42 -13.40
CA HIS A 10 -10.92 10.57 -14.55
C HIS A 10 -12.13 10.58 -15.47
N ALA A 11 -12.05 11.47 -16.47
CA ALA A 11 -12.99 11.54 -17.57
C ALA A 11 -12.73 10.41 -18.60
N CYS A 12 -13.86 9.86 -19.02
CA CYS A 12 -14.13 9.01 -20.16
C CYS A 12 -13.25 9.25 -21.40
N VAL A 13 -12.77 8.17 -22.02
CA VAL A 13 -12.48 8.15 -23.47
C VAL A 13 -13.36 7.07 -24.10
N ARG A 14 -14.28 7.55 -24.91
CA ARG A 14 -15.20 6.83 -25.80
C ARG A 14 -14.64 7.05 -27.20
N ASP A 15 -14.40 5.99 -27.95
CA ASP A 15 -14.39 6.04 -29.41
C ASP A 15 -15.12 4.82 -29.97
N GLU A 16 -16.27 5.12 -30.57
CA GLU A 16 -17.00 4.35 -31.57
C GLU A 16 -16.20 4.39 -32.90
N ALA A 17 -16.41 3.62 -33.97
CA ALA A 17 -17.09 2.38 -34.33
C ALA A 17 -16.80 2.20 -35.84
N VAL A 18 -16.69 0.97 -36.38
CA VAL A 18 -17.15 0.54 -37.73
C VAL A 18 -17.19 -1.01 -37.71
N HIS A 19 -18.37 -1.64 -37.63
CA HIS A 19 -19.10 -2.34 -38.72
C HIS A 19 -18.27 -3.42 -39.45
N ARG A 20 -18.72 -4.63 -39.79
CA ARG A 20 -19.97 -5.40 -39.70
C ARG A 20 -19.56 -6.83 -40.16
N ASP A 21 -20.12 -7.89 -39.60
CA ASP A 21 -20.99 -8.79 -40.38
C ASP A 21 -21.48 -10.01 -39.59
N THR A 22 -22.80 -10.12 -39.62
CA THR A 22 -23.66 -11.14 -39.06
C THR A 22 -23.69 -12.33 -40.01
N ARG A 23 -23.35 -13.54 -39.56
CA ARG A 23 -23.54 -14.76 -40.34
C ARG A 23 -24.88 -15.43 -39.96
N PRO A 24 -25.78 -15.71 -40.92
CA PRO A 24 -27.04 -16.41 -40.65
C PRO A 24 -26.83 -17.93 -40.54
N GLU A 25 -27.50 -18.54 -39.55
CA GLU A 25 -27.78 -19.97 -39.49
C GLU A 25 -28.87 -20.32 -40.51
N LEU A 26 -28.60 -21.30 -41.39
CA LEU A 26 -29.64 -21.97 -42.18
C LEU A 26 -29.42 -23.48 -42.13
N ARG A 27 -30.43 -24.18 -41.59
CA ARG A 27 -30.66 -25.63 -41.74
C ARG A 27 -30.79 -26.01 -43.22
N PRO A 28 -30.48 -27.28 -43.56
CA PRO A 28 -31.17 -27.96 -44.64
C PRO A 28 -31.98 -29.17 -44.16
N THR A 29 -33.15 -29.29 -44.77
CA THR A 29 -34.14 -30.38 -44.73
C THR A 29 -33.64 -31.66 -45.42
N SER A 30 -34.16 -32.79 -44.94
CA SER A 30 -33.99 -34.15 -45.46
C SER A 30 -34.82 -34.40 -46.72
N HIS A 31 -34.27 -35.07 -47.73
CA HIS A 31 -34.97 -36.08 -48.55
C HIS A 31 -33.99 -37.13 -49.11
N LYS A 32 -34.51 -38.36 -49.21
CA LYS A 32 -33.82 -39.64 -49.40
C LYS A 32 -33.43 -39.95 -50.86
N SER A 33 -32.58 -40.98 -50.95
CA SER A 33 -32.50 -42.06 -51.95
C SER A 33 -31.56 -41.92 -53.17
N ARG A 34 -30.36 -42.48 -53.00
CA ARG A 34 -29.59 -43.42 -53.87
C ARG A 34 -28.35 -43.81 -53.07
N SER A 35 -27.77 -44.99 -53.10
CA SER A 35 -28.16 -46.35 -53.46
C SER A 35 -27.24 -47.25 -52.62
N LEU A 36 -27.55 -48.54 -52.57
CA LEU A 36 -26.87 -49.63 -51.87
C LEU A 36 -25.38 -49.86 -52.21
N ASP A 37 -24.53 -48.84 -52.24
CA ASP A 37 -23.09 -48.94 -52.53
C ASP A 37 -22.20 -48.47 -51.36
N CYS A 38 -22.76 -48.37 -50.14
CA CYS A 38 -22.04 -47.76 -49.01
C CYS A 38 -21.42 -48.73 -48.00
N LYS A 39 -21.57 -50.06 -48.17
CA LYS A 39 -21.04 -51.02 -47.19
C LYS A 39 -19.73 -51.72 -47.59
N ILE A 40 -19.34 -51.65 -48.87
CA ILE A 40 -18.10 -52.27 -49.36
C ILE A 40 -16.92 -51.28 -49.37
N CYS A 41 -17.18 -49.96 -49.40
CA CYS A 41 -16.14 -48.94 -49.26
C CYS A 41 -15.70 -48.66 -47.81
N GLU A 42 -16.50 -49.00 -46.80
CA GLU A 42 -16.17 -48.73 -45.39
C GLU A 42 -15.20 -49.75 -44.78
N HIS A 43 -14.98 -50.91 -45.41
CA HIS A 43 -14.06 -51.94 -44.90
C HIS A 43 -12.68 -51.96 -45.57
N ILE A 44 -12.51 -51.30 -46.72
CA ILE A 44 -11.20 -51.11 -47.36
C ILE A 44 -10.58 -49.75 -46.96
N ALA A 45 -11.37 -48.81 -46.46
CA ALA A 45 -10.92 -47.51 -45.97
C ALA A 45 -10.39 -47.51 -44.51
N THR A 46 -10.29 -48.66 -43.85
CA THR A 46 -9.77 -48.76 -42.47
C THR A 46 -8.26 -49.02 -42.41
N ILE A 47 -7.64 -49.40 -43.53
CA ILE A 47 -6.17 -49.48 -43.62
C ILE A 47 -5.66 -48.15 -44.15
N LYS A 48 -5.63 -47.13 -43.28
CA LYS A 48 -4.85 -45.92 -43.55
C LYS A 48 -3.41 -46.36 -43.79
N SER A 49 -2.79 -45.89 -44.88
CA SER A 49 -1.38 -46.14 -45.14
C SER A 49 -0.53 -45.67 -43.95
N ALA A 50 0.55 -46.39 -43.61
CA ALA A 50 1.41 -46.06 -42.47
C ALA A 50 1.92 -44.61 -42.50
N SER A 51 2.05 -44.01 -43.70
CA SER A 51 2.38 -42.60 -43.89
C SER A 51 1.28 -41.65 -43.41
N LEU A 52 0.00 -41.96 -43.63
CA LEU A 52 -1.13 -41.11 -43.26
C LEU A 52 -1.39 -41.14 -41.74
N ILE A 53 -1.16 -42.30 -41.11
CA ILE A 53 -1.24 -42.47 -39.65
C ILE A 53 -0.13 -41.65 -38.97
N GLN A 54 1.10 -41.75 -39.47
CA GLN A 54 2.25 -41.04 -38.92
C GLN A 54 2.12 -39.51 -39.05
N GLU A 55 1.46 -39.00 -40.09
CA GLU A 55 1.19 -37.56 -40.23
C GLU A 55 0.10 -37.09 -39.26
N HIS A 56 -0.99 -37.86 -39.08
CA HIS A 56 -2.04 -37.53 -38.11
C HIS A 56 -1.55 -37.58 -36.65
N GLU A 57 -0.65 -38.51 -36.32
CA GLU A 57 -0.01 -38.60 -35.00
C GLU A 57 0.86 -37.36 -34.70
N GLN A 58 1.68 -36.92 -35.65
CA GLN A 58 2.51 -35.71 -35.49
C GLN A 58 1.65 -34.44 -35.31
N ASP A 59 0.57 -34.35 -36.08
CA ASP A 59 -0.42 -33.27 -36.00
C ASP A 59 -1.19 -33.27 -34.67
N PHE A 60 -1.43 -34.46 -34.11
CA PHE A 60 -2.06 -34.64 -32.81
C PHE A 60 -1.11 -34.20 -31.67
N GLU A 61 0.15 -34.65 -31.69
CA GLU A 61 1.17 -34.27 -30.70
C GLU A 61 1.37 -32.75 -30.65
N LEU A 62 1.43 -32.08 -31.81
CA LEU A 62 1.54 -30.62 -31.87
C LEU A 62 0.31 -29.92 -31.27
N ARG A 63 -0.90 -30.42 -31.58
CA ARG A 63 -2.14 -29.89 -31.01
C ARG A 63 -2.18 -30.07 -29.49
N GLU A 64 -1.72 -31.20 -28.98
CA GLU A 64 -1.65 -31.50 -27.56
C GLU A 64 -0.66 -30.58 -26.83
N GLN A 65 0.53 -30.37 -27.37
CA GLN A 65 1.52 -29.42 -26.83
C GLN A 65 0.97 -27.99 -26.75
N MET A 66 0.35 -27.51 -27.83
CA MET A 66 -0.23 -26.17 -27.85
C MET A 66 -1.40 -26.03 -26.86
N SER A 67 -2.18 -27.10 -26.64
CA SER A 67 -3.22 -27.13 -25.61
C SER A 67 -2.64 -27.12 -24.20
N GLY A 68 -1.57 -27.89 -23.97
CA GLY A 68 -0.83 -27.93 -22.70
C GLY A 68 -0.23 -26.58 -22.33
N TYR A 69 0.45 -25.92 -23.27
CA TYR A 69 1.01 -24.59 -23.08
C TYR A 69 -0.09 -23.54 -22.75
N LYS A 70 -1.23 -23.55 -23.48
CA LYS A 70 -2.37 -22.68 -23.16
C LYS A 70 -2.90 -22.91 -21.75
N ARG A 71 -2.95 -24.15 -21.28
CA ARG A 71 -3.37 -24.49 -19.91
C ARG A 71 -2.39 -23.95 -18.88
N MET A 72 -1.10 -24.15 -19.11
CA MET A 72 -0.03 -23.62 -18.25
C MET A 72 -0.10 -22.08 -18.17
N ARG A 73 -0.28 -21.37 -19.29
CA ARG A 73 -0.43 -19.91 -19.29
C ARG A 73 -1.62 -19.43 -18.46
N ARG A 74 -2.77 -20.11 -18.56
CA ARG A 74 -3.95 -19.83 -17.71
C ARG A 74 -3.66 -20.10 -16.24
N GLN A 75 -2.89 -21.15 -15.93
CA GLN A 75 -2.47 -21.45 -14.56
C GLN A 75 -1.54 -20.37 -14.00
N HIS A 76 -0.57 -19.89 -14.78
CA HIS A 76 0.31 -18.77 -14.40
C HIS A 76 -0.50 -17.51 -14.09
N GLN A 77 -1.47 -17.18 -14.95
CA GLN A 77 -2.37 -16.04 -14.72
C GLN A 77 -3.19 -16.23 -13.43
N LYS A 78 -3.71 -17.44 -13.19
CA LYS A 78 -4.45 -17.76 -11.96
C LYS A 78 -3.56 -17.62 -10.71
N GLN A 79 -2.29 -18.03 -10.77
CA GLN A 79 -1.35 -17.88 -9.67
C GLN A 79 -1.04 -16.41 -9.36
N LEU A 80 -0.86 -15.57 -10.39
CA LEU A 80 -0.67 -14.12 -10.20
C LEU A 80 -1.89 -13.47 -9.54
N ILE A 81 -3.10 -13.74 -10.04
CA ILE A 81 -4.34 -13.20 -9.47
C ILE A 81 -4.52 -13.68 -8.02
N ALA A 82 -4.23 -14.96 -7.74
CA ALA A 82 -4.33 -15.51 -6.39
C ALA A 82 -3.35 -14.82 -5.42
N LEU A 83 -2.11 -14.56 -5.85
CA LEU A 83 -1.13 -13.83 -5.05
C LEU A 83 -1.58 -12.37 -4.85
N GLU A 84 -1.98 -11.66 -5.91
CA GLU A 84 -2.45 -10.27 -5.84
C GLU A 84 -3.63 -10.11 -4.86
N ASN A 85 -4.59 -11.03 -4.89
CA ASN A 85 -5.71 -11.03 -3.95
C ASN A 85 -5.28 -11.31 -2.50
N ARG A 86 -4.32 -12.21 -2.29
CA ARG A 86 -3.77 -12.49 -0.96
C ARG A 86 -3.05 -11.26 -0.39
N LEU A 87 -2.21 -10.62 -1.20
CA LEU A 87 -1.47 -9.41 -0.81
C LEU A 87 -2.44 -8.25 -0.51
N LYS A 88 -3.52 -8.11 -1.29
CA LYS A 88 -4.59 -7.14 -1.02
C LYS A 88 -5.26 -7.38 0.33
N ALA A 89 -5.63 -8.62 0.64
CA ALA A 89 -6.23 -8.96 1.93
C ALA A 89 -5.27 -8.68 3.10
N GLU A 90 -3.97 -8.97 2.94
CA GLU A 90 -2.95 -8.67 3.94
C GLU A 90 -2.79 -7.15 4.17
N MET A 91 -2.85 -6.33 3.11
CA MET A 91 -2.84 -4.87 3.22
C MET A 91 -4.07 -4.34 3.97
N ASP A 92 -5.26 -4.89 3.69
CA ASP A 92 -6.49 -4.47 4.35
C ASP A 92 -6.48 -4.85 5.84
N GLU A 93 -5.94 -6.02 6.19
CA GLU A 93 -5.73 -6.42 7.58
C GLU A 93 -4.71 -5.52 8.29
N HIS A 94 -3.62 -5.15 7.60
CA HIS A 94 -2.64 -4.22 8.14
C HIS A 94 -3.24 -2.85 8.44
N ARG A 95 -4.00 -2.28 7.50
CA ARG A 95 -4.72 -1.02 7.68
C ARG A 95 -5.65 -1.07 8.89
N LEU A 96 -6.40 -2.17 9.05
CA LEU A 96 -7.28 -2.35 10.20
C LEU A 96 -6.51 -2.43 11.52
N ARG A 97 -5.35 -3.10 11.54
CA ARG A 97 -4.46 -3.12 12.71
C ARG A 97 -3.96 -1.72 13.07
N LEU A 98 -3.50 -0.95 12.09
CA LEU A 98 -3.02 0.43 12.31
C LEU A 98 -4.13 1.36 12.81
N GLN A 99 -5.35 1.23 12.26
CA GLN A 99 -6.52 1.97 12.74
C GLN A 99 -6.82 1.64 14.21
N LYS A 100 -6.82 0.36 14.57
CA LYS A 100 -7.07 -0.08 15.95
C LYS A 100 -6.01 0.44 16.92
N GLU A 101 -4.75 0.50 16.50
CA GLU A 101 -3.67 1.10 17.30
C GLU A 101 -3.88 2.60 17.52
N LEU A 102 -4.31 3.34 16.49
CA LEU A 102 -4.65 4.78 16.61
C LEU A 102 -5.83 5.00 17.57
N GLU A 103 -6.90 4.22 17.44
CA GLU A 103 -8.04 4.29 18.34
C GLU A 103 -7.64 3.97 19.79
N THR A 104 -6.80 2.96 19.99
CA THR A 104 -6.28 2.59 21.31
C THR A 104 -5.42 3.73 21.89
N HIS A 105 -4.54 4.32 21.09
CA HIS A 105 -3.72 5.47 21.50
C HIS A 105 -4.59 6.67 21.89
N ALA A 106 -5.61 7.00 21.09
CA ALA A 106 -6.54 8.09 21.36
C ALA A 106 -7.33 7.85 22.67
N ASN A 107 -7.84 6.63 22.88
CA ASN A 107 -8.54 6.27 24.10
C ASN A 107 -7.65 6.35 25.34
N ASN A 108 -6.41 5.86 25.26
CA ASN A 108 -5.43 5.97 26.34
C ASN A 108 -5.13 7.44 26.67
N THR A 109 -4.91 8.25 25.63
CA THR A 109 -4.66 9.69 25.76
C THR A 109 -5.83 10.40 26.47
N TYR A 110 -7.07 10.08 26.07
CA TYR A 110 -8.28 10.62 26.69
C TYR A 110 -8.35 10.25 28.19
N ILE A 111 -8.17 8.98 28.52
CA ILE A 111 -8.21 8.49 29.91
C ILE A 111 -7.13 9.17 30.76
N GLU A 112 -5.91 9.34 30.23
CA GLU A 112 -4.83 10.00 30.95
C GLU A 112 -5.10 11.49 31.20
N LEU A 113 -5.66 12.21 30.22
CA LEU A 113 -6.06 13.61 30.38
C LEU A 113 -7.20 13.75 31.39
N GLU A 114 -8.19 12.86 31.36
CA GLU A 114 -9.28 12.85 32.33
C GLU A 114 -8.75 12.58 33.75
N ARG A 115 -7.82 11.63 33.90
CA ARG A 115 -7.14 11.36 35.18
C ARG A 115 -6.35 12.57 35.67
N LEU A 116 -5.62 13.26 34.79
CA LEU A 116 -4.90 14.49 35.14
C LEU A 116 -5.85 15.58 35.63
N ALA A 117 -6.93 15.84 34.88
CA ALA A 117 -7.93 16.83 35.26
C ALA A 117 -8.60 16.52 36.61
N LYS A 118 -8.94 15.26 36.87
CA LYS A 118 -9.48 14.82 38.17
C LYS A 118 -8.47 15.02 39.32
N ARG A 119 -7.19 14.74 39.09
CA ARG A 119 -6.12 15.00 40.07
C ARG A 119 -6.00 16.50 40.35
N HIS A 120 -6.01 17.34 39.32
CA HIS A 120 -5.97 18.79 39.46
C HIS A 120 -7.14 19.32 40.29
N ALA A 121 -8.37 18.91 39.97
CA ALA A 121 -9.56 19.31 40.73
C ALA A 121 -9.48 18.91 42.20
N ALA A 122 -9.08 17.67 42.50
CA ALA A 122 -8.95 17.19 43.87
C ALA A 122 -7.87 17.95 44.67
N GLN A 123 -6.75 18.28 44.03
CA GLN A 123 -5.68 19.05 44.66
C GLN A 123 -6.11 20.51 44.90
N THR A 124 -6.81 21.13 43.96
CA THR A 124 -7.38 22.48 44.14
C THR A 124 -8.37 22.52 45.31
N ASP A 125 -9.25 21.52 45.43
CA ASP A 125 -10.17 21.39 46.57
C ASP A 125 -9.44 21.23 47.91
N LYS A 126 -8.34 20.46 47.92
CA LYS A 126 -7.51 20.25 49.10
C LYS A 126 -6.82 21.55 49.53
N GLU A 127 -6.25 22.30 48.58
CA GLU A 127 -5.63 23.60 48.85
C GLU A 127 -6.66 24.62 49.36
N MET A 128 -7.86 24.66 48.76
CA MET A 128 -8.94 25.54 49.23
C MET A 128 -9.33 25.25 50.69
N LYS A 129 -9.45 23.97 51.06
CA LYS A 129 -9.73 23.54 52.43
C LYS A 129 -8.57 23.87 53.39
N SER A 130 -7.34 23.71 52.94
CA SER A 130 -6.12 24.03 53.71
C SER A 130 -6.06 25.53 54.05
N VAL A 131 -6.28 26.39 53.05
CA VAL A 131 -6.31 27.85 53.22
C VAL A 131 -7.43 28.27 54.19
N ALA A 132 -8.63 27.70 54.05
CA ALA A 132 -9.74 27.98 54.97
C ALA A 132 -9.49 27.49 56.41
N ALA A 133 -8.71 26.43 56.59
CA ALA A 133 -8.28 25.96 57.92
C ALA A 133 -7.21 26.87 58.53
N GLU A 134 -6.23 27.30 57.72
CA GLU A 134 -5.19 28.25 58.13
C GLU A 134 -5.80 29.60 58.54
N GLU A 135 -6.79 30.08 57.78
CA GLU A 135 -7.53 31.32 58.11
C GLU A 135 -8.22 31.24 59.46
N ARG A 136 -8.96 30.14 59.71
CA ARG A 136 -9.62 29.92 61.01
C ARG A 136 -8.61 29.86 62.16
N ARG A 137 -7.46 29.21 61.95
CA ARG A 137 -6.40 29.12 62.96
C ARG A 137 -5.82 30.49 63.31
N ILE A 138 -5.53 31.31 62.30
CA ILE A 138 -4.99 32.67 62.50
C ILE A 138 -6.03 33.56 63.18
N GLN A 139 -7.30 33.50 62.76
CA GLN A 139 -8.39 34.25 63.39
C GLN A 139 -8.54 33.89 64.87
N GLN A 140 -8.55 32.59 65.20
CA GLN A 140 -8.60 32.13 66.59
C GLN A 140 -7.41 32.61 67.42
N GLN A 141 -6.20 32.56 66.85
CA GLN A 141 -5.00 33.03 67.52
C GLN A 141 -5.05 34.54 67.82
N ILE A 142 -5.52 35.35 66.85
CA ILE A 142 -5.68 36.81 67.04
C ILE A 142 -6.71 37.10 68.13
N VAL A 143 -7.89 36.46 68.08
CA VAL A 143 -8.94 36.67 69.08
C VAL A 143 -8.50 36.25 70.48
N ALA A 144 -7.79 35.13 70.60
CA ALA A 144 -7.24 34.67 71.87
C ALA A 144 -6.22 35.68 72.44
N GLN A 145 -5.36 36.22 71.58
CA GLN A 145 -4.39 37.26 71.96
C GLN A 145 -5.08 38.57 72.38
N GLN A 146 -6.05 39.04 71.59
CA GLN A 146 -6.83 40.24 71.90
C GLN A 146 -7.57 40.12 73.24
N LYS A 147 -8.16 38.96 73.50
CA LYS A 147 -8.83 38.68 74.78
C LYS A 147 -7.85 38.74 75.95
N LYS A 148 -6.67 38.12 75.81
CA LYS A 148 -5.62 38.14 76.84
C LYS A 148 -5.15 39.56 77.14
N GLU A 149 -4.88 40.34 76.10
CA GLU A 149 -4.48 41.75 76.21
C GLU A 149 -5.56 42.59 76.89
N LEU A 150 -6.83 42.43 76.48
CA LEU A 150 -7.95 43.16 77.08
C LEU A 150 -8.13 42.80 78.56
N THR A 151 -8.06 41.52 78.92
CA THR A 151 -8.13 41.11 80.33
C THR A 151 -7.00 41.69 81.15
N SER A 152 -5.76 41.65 80.65
CA SER A 152 -4.61 42.24 81.34
C SER A 152 -4.73 43.76 81.45
N PHE A 153 -5.25 44.41 80.43
CA PHE A 153 -5.47 45.86 80.41
C PHE A 153 -6.50 46.28 81.47
N LEU A 154 -7.66 45.61 81.53
CA LEU A 154 -8.71 45.90 82.52
C LEU A 154 -8.24 45.62 83.96
N GLU A 155 -7.43 44.58 84.18
CA GLU A 155 -6.82 44.32 85.49
C GLU A 155 -5.87 45.44 85.92
N ASN A 156 -5.04 45.94 84.99
CA ASN A 156 -4.13 47.06 85.26
C ASN A 156 -4.91 48.36 85.50
N GLN A 157 -5.93 48.64 84.69
CA GLN A 157 -6.78 49.82 84.85
C GLN A 157 -7.49 49.84 86.22
N LYS A 158 -7.94 48.67 86.71
CA LYS A 158 -8.49 48.53 88.07
C LYS A 158 -7.46 48.79 89.17
N LYS A 159 -6.20 48.40 88.97
CA LYS A 159 -5.12 48.67 89.94
C LYS A 159 -4.78 50.16 89.97
N GLU A 160 -4.61 50.79 88.80
CA GLU A 160 -4.35 52.22 88.66
C GLU A 160 -5.48 53.07 89.23
N TYR A 161 -6.74 52.68 88.99
CA TYR A 161 -7.89 53.37 89.58
C TYR A 161 -7.86 53.36 91.11
N ARG A 162 -7.50 52.23 91.74
CA ARG A 162 -7.37 52.14 93.20
C ARG A 162 -6.25 53.06 93.70
N LEU A 163 -5.08 53.02 93.06
CA LEU A 163 -3.94 53.85 93.41
C LEU A 163 -4.23 55.35 93.27
N CYS A 164 -4.77 55.79 92.13
CA CYS A 164 -5.15 57.19 91.92
C CYS A 164 -6.25 57.63 92.88
N LYS A 165 -7.27 56.79 93.13
CA LYS A 165 -8.35 57.11 94.06
C LYS A 165 -7.83 57.32 95.49
N GLU A 166 -6.89 56.50 95.97
CA GLU A 166 -6.27 56.70 97.29
C GLU A 166 -5.42 57.98 97.31
N LYS A 167 -4.59 58.24 96.29
CA LYS A 167 -3.80 59.49 96.19
C LYS A 167 -4.66 60.76 96.26
N ILE A 168 -5.77 60.80 95.51
CA ILE A 168 -6.70 61.95 95.50
C ILE A 168 -7.37 62.10 96.88
N LYS A 169 -7.65 61.00 97.56
CA LYS A 169 -8.25 61.00 98.89
C LYS A 169 -7.24 61.49 99.94
N ASP A 170 -5.97 61.14 99.81
CA ASP A 170 -4.87 61.62 100.66
C ASP A 170 -4.62 63.12 100.43
N GLU A 171 -4.52 63.59 99.18
CA GLU A 171 -4.39 65.01 98.83
C GLU A 171 -5.54 65.88 99.37
N MET A 172 -6.75 65.34 99.45
CA MET A 172 -7.92 66.05 100.01
C MET A 172 -8.01 66.03 101.54
N ASN A 173 -7.27 65.14 102.21
CA ASN A 173 -7.13 65.12 103.67
C ASN A 173 -6.11 66.16 104.18
N GLU A 174 -5.12 66.53 103.36
CA GLU A 174 -4.06 67.50 103.69
C GLU A 174 -4.53 68.97 103.69
N ASP A 175 -5.75 69.26 103.21
CA ASP A 175 -6.24 70.63 102.99
C ASP A 175 -7.44 70.96 103.90
N PRO A 176 -7.24 71.45 105.15
CA PRO A 176 -8.30 71.55 106.17
C PRO A 176 -9.29 72.72 105.98
N CYS A 177 -9.04 73.66 105.05
CA CYS A 177 -9.84 74.91 104.92
C CYS A 177 -10.93 74.88 103.82
N THR A 178 -11.06 73.80 103.04
CA THR A 178 -12.03 73.72 101.93
C THR A 178 -13.42 73.19 102.38
N PRO A 179 -14.54 73.84 101.99
CA PRO A 179 -15.90 73.42 102.35
C PRO A 179 -16.25 72.00 101.90
N LYS A 180 -17.07 71.28 102.69
CA LYS A 180 -17.43 69.87 102.45
C LYS A 180 -18.09 69.62 101.09
N GLU A 181 -18.98 70.51 100.63
CA GLU A 181 -19.65 70.38 99.32
C GLU A 181 -18.66 70.51 98.15
N GLU A 182 -17.70 71.43 98.26
CA GLU A 182 -16.70 71.66 97.22
C GLU A 182 -15.69 70.51 97.11
N LYS A 183 -15.29 69.92 98.25
CA LYS A 183 -14.49 68.67 98.29
C LYS A 183 -15.23 67.49 97.64
N GLN A 184 -16.52 67.35 97.91
CA GLN A 184 -17.36 66.29 97.34
C GLN A 184 -17.50 66.45 95.82
N GLU A 185 -17.74 67.67 95.34
CA GLU A 185 -17.87 67.96 93.90
C GLU A 185 -16.55 67.75 93.16
N ARG A 186 -15.42 68.23 93.70
CA ARG A 186 -14.09 68.00 93.12
C ARG A 186 -13.76 66.52 93.02
N LEU A 187 -14.04 65.74 94.07
CA LEU A 187 -13.85 64.28 94.05
C LEU A 187 -14.74 63.59 93.00
N SER A 188 -15.97 64.07 92.81
CA SER A 188 -16.89 63.58 91.76
C SER A 188 -16.35 63.86 90.36
N ARG A 189 -15.96 65.11 90.08
CA ARG A 189 -15.37 65.51 88.78
C ARG A 189 -14.09 64.73 88.48
N HIS A 190 -13.25 64.46 89.47
CA HIS A 190 -12.02 63.72 89.28
C HIS A 190 -12.26 62.24 88.98
N LYS A 191 -13.27 61.61 89.63
CA LYS A 191 -13.74 60.27 89.27
C LYS A 191 -14.31 60.19 87.85
N GLU A 192 -15.12 61.17 87.46
CA GLU A 192 -15.70 61.23 86.11
C GLU A 192 -14.60 61.39 85.04
N THR A 193 -13.63 62.27 85.29
CA THR A 193 -12.49 62.48 84.38
C THR A 193 -11.64 61.20 84.25
N MET A 194 -11.37 60.52 85.37
CA MET A 194 -10.68 59.22 85.37
C MET A 194 -11.44 58.16 84.59
N GLN A 195 -12.76 58.04 84.80
CA GLN A 195 -13.59 57.07 84.07
C GLN A 195 -13.63 57.39 82.56
N ARG A 196 -13.71 58.67 82.19
CA ARG A 196 -13.66 59.11 80.80
C ARG A 196 -12.32 58.75 80.15
N SER A 197 -11.20 59.07 80.81
CA SER A 197 -9.86 58.70 80.34
C SER A 197 -9.71 57.18 80.19
N GLN A 198 -10.22 56.41 81.15
CA GLN A 198 -10.21 54.95 81.11
C GLN A 198 -11.03 54.37 79.93
N ALA A 199 -12.21 54.94 79.68
CA ALA A 199 -13.03 54.57 78.53
C ALA A 199 -12.37 54.95 77.19
N GLU A 200 -11.70 56.10 77.13
CA GLU A 200 -10.93 56.53 75.95
C GLU A 200 -9.74 55.60 75.66
N GLU A 201 -8.99 55.20 76.70
CA GLU A 201 -7.88 54.25 76.55
C GLU A 201 -8.35 52.85 76.16
N GLU A 202 -9.47 52.36 76.72
CA GLU A 202 -10.08 51.08 76.32
C GLU A 202 -10.54 51.13 74.86
N ALA A 203 -11.21 52.22 74.45
CA ALA A 203 -11.61 52.43 73.06
C ALA A 203 -10.40 52.44 72.11
N HIS A 204 -9.28 53.06 72.54
CA HIS A 204 -8.04 53.07 71.78
C HIS A 204 -7.42 51.66 71.64
N LEU A 205 -7.37 50.88 72.72
CA LEU A 205 -6.91 49.48 72.67
C LEU A 205 -7.77 48.65 71.70
N LEU A 206 -9.10 48.75 71.80
CA LEU A 206 -10.01 48.03 70.91
C LEU A 206 -9.84 48.45 69.43
N ALA A 207 -9.59 49.74 69.18
CA ALA A 207 -9.28 50.24 67.84
C ALA A 207 -7.97 49.66 67.30
N GLN A 208 -6.91 49.60 68.11
CA GLN A 208 -5.65 48.95 67.75
C GLN A 208 -5.83 47.46 67.46
N GLN A 209 -6.57 46.75 68.30
CA GLN A 209 -6.87 45.33 68.11
C GLN A 209 -7.58 45.08 66.76
N ARG A 210 -8.57 45.91 66.39
CA ARG A 210 -9.22 45.84 65.07
C ARG A 210 -8.22 46.05 63.94
N LEU A 211 -7.34 47.05 64.04
CA LEU A 211 -6.33 47.31 63.02
C LEU A 211 -5.38 46.12 62.81
N VAL A 212 -4.95 45.47 63.90
CA VAL A 212 -4.09 44.28 63.86
C VAL A 212 -4.80 43.10 63.19
N TYR A 213 -6.08 42.89 63.52
CA TYR A 213 -6.90 41.86 62.86
C TYR A 213 -6.99 42.12 61.35
N ASP A 214 -7.38 43.32 60.94
CA ASP A 214 -7.53 43.68 59.52
C ASP A 214 -6.22 43.60 58.74
N ARG A 215 -5.10 43.99 59.35
CA ARG A 215 -3.76 43.85 58.76
C ARG A 215 -3.41 42.37 58.56
N SER A 216 -3.69 41.54 59.55
CA SER A 216 -3.39 40.10 59.51
C SER A 216 -4.24 39.37 58.47
N CYS A 217 -5.54 39.67 58.39
CA CYS A 217 -6.44 39.15 57.37
C CYS A 217 -5.99 39.54 55.95
N ARG A 218 -5.58 40.80 55.75
CA ARG A 218 -5.02 41.24 54.46
C ARG A 218 -3.69 40.55 54.13
N ALA A 219 -2.82 40.34 55.11
CA ALA A 219 -1.58 39.62 54.92
C ALA A 219 -1.81 38.16 54.51
N LEU A 220 -2.74 37.47 55.18
CA LEU A 220 -3.11 36.09 54.83
C LEU A 220 -3.71 36.00 53.43
N LYS A 221 -4.70 36.85 53.11
CA LYS A 221 -5.32 36.88 51.77
C LYS A 221 -4.29 37.04 50.67
N ARG A 222 -3.31 37.94 50.84
CA ARG A 222 -2.21 38.12 49.88
C ARG A 222 -1.35 36.86 49.76
N ARG A 223 -0.90 36.27 50.87
CA ARG A 223 -0.09 35.03 50.84
C ARG A 223 -0.82 33.86 50.19
N SER A 224 -2.11 33.69 50.48
CA SER A 224 -2.92 32.61 49.89
C SER A 224 -3.18 32.83 48.41
N LEU A 225 -3.39 34.08 47.97
CA LEU A 225 -3.53 34.40 46.55
C LEU A 225 -2.25 34.09 45.76
N VAL A 226 -1.08 34.45 46.29
CA VAL A 226 0.22 34.15 45.67
C VAL A 226 0.44 32.65 45.57
N ARG A 227 0.26 31.90 46.67
CA ARG A 227 0.38 30.43 46.67
C ARG A 227 -0.58 29.77 45.67
N ARG A 228 -1.82 30.24 45.60
CA ARG A 228 -2.81 29.73 44.64
C ARG A 228 -2.33 29.97 43.20
N HIS A 229 -1.81 31.15 42.91
CA HIS A 229 -1.30 31.47 41.58
C HIS A 229 -0.08 30.61 41.21
N GLU A 230 0.87 30.42 42.12
CA GLU A 230 2.02 29.53 41.91
C GLU A 230 1.57 28.09 41.61
N PHE A 231 0.60 27.59 42.37
CA PHE A 231 0.01 26.27 42.18
C PHE A 231 -0.73 26.13 40.84
N GLU A 232 -1.55 27.11 40.46
CA GLU A 232 -2.22 27.16 39.15
C GLU A 232 -1.18 27.16 38.00
N GLN A 233 -0.08 27.90 38.13
CA GLN A 233 0.99 27.86 37.12
C GLN A 233 1.67 26.49 37.03
N GLU A 234 1.86 25.79 38.16
CA GLU A 234 2.43 24.44 38.16
C GLU A 234 1.50 23.44 37.45
N GLN A 235 0.20 23.50 37.71
CA GLN A 235 -0.81 22.70 37.00
C GLN A 235 -0.79 22.97 35.49
N LEU A 236 -0.72 24.24 35.08
CA LEU A 236 -0.62 24.60 33.66
C LEU A 236 0.66 24.04 33.01
N ARG A 237 1.79 24.06 33.72
CA ARG A 237 3.04 23.45 33.24
C ARG A 237 2.93 21.93 33.12
N GLU A 238 2.29 21.25 34.07
CA GLU A 238 2.04 19.80 33.99
C GLU A 238 1.15 19.46 32.78
N GLU A 239 0.06 20.20 32.57
CA GLU A 239 -0.83 20.02 31.40
C GLU A 239 -0.12 20.24 30.07
N LEU A 240 0.69 21.30 29.95
CA LEU A 240 1.46 21.58 28.75
C LEU A 240 2.50 20.49 28.49
N ASN A 241 3.22 20.06 29.52
CA ASN A 241 4.17 18.95 29.39
C ASN A 241 3.47 17.66 28.98
N LYS A 242 2.31 17.34 29.56
CA LYS A 242 1.54 16.15 29.20
C LYS A 242 1.08 16.20 27.74
N LYS A 243 0.51 17.33 27.29
CA LYS A 243 0.14 17.54 25.88
C LYS A 243 1.34 17.46 24.94
N ARG A 244 2.50 17.99 25.32
CA ARG A 244 3.73 17.87 24.54
C ARG A 244 4.13 16.41 24.37
N THR A 245 4.20 15.65 25.47
CA THR A 245 4.55 14.21 25.40
C THR A 245 3.56 13.42 24.56
N GLN A 246 2.27 13.75 24.60
CA GLN A 246 1.26 13.12 23.75
C GLN A 246 1.49 13.40 22.27
N LYS A 247 1.83 14.65 21.91
CA LYS A 247 2.19 15.00 20.52
C LYS A 247 3.45 14.30 20.04
N GLU A 248 4.47 14.20 20.89
CA GLU A 248 5.69 13.44 20.58
C GLU A 248 5.37 11.95 20.33
N MET A 249 4.49 11.35 21.15
CA MET A 249 4.03 9.98 20.96
C MET A 249 3.18 9.80 19.69
N GLU A 250 2.28 10.73 19.38
CA GLU A 250 1.50 10.72 18.13
C GLU A 250 2.41 10.76 16.89
N HIS A 251 3.42 11.63 16.89
CA HIS A 251 4.39 11.71 15.80
C HIS A 251 5.21 10.42 15.67
N ALA A 252 5.70 9.88 16.80
CA ALA A 252 6.46 8.63 16.80
C ALA A 252 5.60 7.45 16.31
N LEU A 253 4.31 7.40 16.68
CA LEU A 253 3.37 6.40 16.19
C LEU A 253 3.20 6.53 14.68
N MET A 254 2.93 7.74 14.16
CA MET A 254 2.75 7.99 12.73
C MET A 254 3.96 7.53 11.91
N ILE A 255 5.17 7.86 12.35
CA ILE A 255 6.41 7.42 11.69
C ILE A 255 6.50 5.90 11.65
N ARG A 256 6.27 5.23 12.77
CA ARG A 256 6.29 3.75 12.84
C ARG A 256 5.24 3.11 11.95
N GLN A 257 4.05 3.69 11.87
CA GLN A 257 2.97 3.19 11.02
C GLN A 257 3.32 3.33 9.53
N ASP A 258 3.91 4.46 9.14
CA ASP A 258 4.39 4.68 7.78
C ASP A 258 5.52 3.70 7.42
N GLU A 259 6.53 3.57 8.28
CA GLU A 259 7.63 2.61 8.11
C GLU A 259 7.11 1.16 7.98
N SER A 260 6.18 0.76 8.85
CA SER A 260 5.57 -0.58 8.81
C SER A 260 4.81 -0.84 7.50
N THR A 261 4.09 0.18 7.01
CA THR A 261 3.36 0.12 5.74
C THR A 261 4.33 0.01 4.57
N GLN A 262 5.37 0.85 4.53
CA GLN A 262 6.39 0.80 3.49
C GLN A 262 7.12 -0.56 3.46
N ASP A 263 7.46 -1.11 4.62
CA ASP A 263 8.11 -2.43 4.72
C ASP A 263 7.19 -3.55 4.25
N MET A 264 5.87 -3.44 4.49
CA MET A 264 4.90 -4.36 3.93
C MET A 264 4.86 -4.25 2.41
N GLU A 265 4.66 -3.06 1.86
CA GLU A 265 4.60 -2.81 0.41
C GLU A 265 5.86 -3.30 -0.31
N ARG A 266 7.05 -3.04 0.24
CA ARG A 266 8.33 -3.54 -0.30
C ARG A 266 8.36 -5.07 -0.35
N ARG A 267 7.93 -5.75 0.72
CA ARG A 267 7.84 -7.22 0.77
C ARG A 267 6.84 -7.75 -0.27
N GLN A 268 5.66 -7.12 -0.39
CA GLN A 268 4.64 -7.52 -1.37
C GLN A 268 5.14 -7.37 -2.80
N LEU A 269 5.80 -6.25 -3.12
CA LEU A 269 6.43 -6.00 -4.41
C LEU A 269 7.49 -7.06 -4.73
N GLN A 270 8.36 -7.38 -3.76
CA GLN A 270 9.37 -8.44 -3.94
C GLN A 270 8.75 -9.81 -4.21
N MET A 271 7.70 -10.19 -3.46
CA MET A 271 7.00 -11.46 -3.67
C MET A 271 6.38 -11.55 -5.07
N LEU A 272 5.70 -10.48 -5.49
CA LEU A 272 5.05 -10.41 -6.80
C LEU A 272 6.06 -10.38 -7.96
N GLN A 273 7.17 -9.64 -7.82
CA GLN A 273 8.26 -9.66 -8.79
C GLN A 273 8.91 -11.04 -8.89
N LYS A 274 9.20 -11.68 -7.75
CA LYS A 274 9.77 -13.03 -7.71
C LYS A 274 8.88 -14.04 -8.45
N LEU A 275 7.58 -14.06 -8.15
CA LEU A 275 6.64 -14.95 -8.85
C LEU A 275 6.58 -14.63 -10.35
N ARG A 276 6.53 -13.36 -10.75
CA ARG A 276 6.52 -12.98 -12.18
C ARG A 276 7.76 -13.49 -12.91
N VAL A 277 8.94 -13.32 -12.33
CA VAL A 277 10.21 -13.78 -12.90
C VAL A 277 10.23 -15.32 -12.99
N GLU A 278 9.80 -16.02 -11.95
CA GLU A 278 9.71 -17.48 -11.94
C GLU A 278 8.76 -18.00 -13.04
N LEU A 279 7.59 -17.38 -13.20
CA LEU A 279 6.61 -17.78 -14.23
C LEU A 279 7.09 -17.48 -15.64
N ILE A 280 7.76 -16.34 -15.87
CA ILE A 280 8.37 -16.01 -17.17
C ILE A 280 9.48 -17.02 -17.49
N ARG A 281 10.34 -17.34 -16.50
CA ARG A 281 11.40 -18.32 -16.68
C ARG A 281 10.84 -19.70 -17.04
N LEU A 282 9.80 -20.15 -16.32
CA LEU A 282 9.14 -21.42 -16.61
C LEU A 282 8.46 -21.40 -17.98
N GLN A 283 7.84 -20.29 -18.36
CA GLN A 283 7.24 -20.12 -19.68
C GLN A 283 8.28 -20.25 -20.80
N HIS A 284 9.41 -19.52 -20.69
CA HIS A 284 10.49 -19.60 -21.68
C HIS A 284 11.10 -21.01 -21.74
N GLN A 285 11.24 -21.69 -20.60
CA GLN A 285 11.72 -23.06 -20.54
C GLN A 285 10.80 -24.01 -21.33
N THR A 286 9.48 -23.92 -21.12
CA THR A 286 8.51 -24.72 -21.89
C THR A 286 8.50 -24.36 -23.37
N GLU A 287 8.69 -23.09 -23.74
CA GLU A 287 8.82 -22.67 -25.14
C GLU A 287 10.07 -23.25 -25.80
N LEU A 288 11.19 -23.27 -25.09
CA LEU A 288 12.45 -23.86 -25.56
C LEU A 288 12.28 -25.37 -25.78
N GLU A 289 11.73 -26.09 -24.79
CA GLU A 289 11.46 -27.53 -24.89
C GLU A 289 10.56 -27.85 -26.11
N ASN A 290 9.50 -27.07 -26.31
CA ASN A 290 8.62 -27.24 -27.47
C ASN A 290 9.36 -27.00 -28.81
N GLN A 291 10.28 -26.02 -28.86
CA GLN A 291 11.08 -25.76 -30.07
C GLN A 291 12.09 -26.89 -30.33
N GLU A 292 12.77 -27.37 -29.30
CA GLU A 292 13.70 -28.51 -29.40
C GLU A 292 12.99 -29.76 -29.91
N GLU A 293 11.81 -30.05 -29.38
CA GLU A 293 10.99 -31.16 -29.85
C GLU A 293 10.56 -31.00 -31.31
N TYR A 294 10.09 -29.81 -31.71
CA TYR A 294 9.72 -29.53 -33.10
C TYR A 294 10.90 -29.72 -34.05
N ASN A 295 12.05 -29.12 -33.71
CA ASN A 295 13.29 -29.25 -34.49
C ASN A 295 13.72 -30.72 -34.60
N GLY A 296 13.67 -31.46 -33.50
CA GLY A 296 13.97 -32.90 -33.49
C GLY A 296 13.02 -33.72 -34.37
N ARG A 297 11.72 -33.39 -34.40
CA ARG A 297 10.75 -34.04 -35.30
C ARG A 297 11.05 -33.72 -36.77
N ARG A 298 11.29 -32.45 -37.10
CA ARG A 298 11.64 -32.01 -38.46
C ARG A 298 12.94 -32.61 -38.96
N GLN A 299 13.95 -32.71 -38.11
CA GLN A 299 15.21 -33.36 -38.44
C GLN A 299 15.02 -34.85 -38.73
N ARG A 300 14.22 -35.56 -37.91
CA ARG A 300 13.87 -36.97 -38.16
C ARG A 300 13.11 -37.15 -39.48
N GLU A 301 12.16 -36.27 -39.79
CA GLU A 301 11.42 -36.30 -41.06
C GLU A 301 12.35 -36.08 -42.26
N LEU A 302 13.27 -35.11 -42.18
CA LEU A 302 14.25 -34.82 -43.22
C LEU A 302 15.19 -36.01 -43.45
N HIS A 303 15.70 -36.62 -42.37
CA HIS A 303 16.53 -37.82 -42.48
C HIS A 303 15.76 -39.00 -43.08
N ARG A 304 14.47 -39.18 -42.75
CA ARG A 304 13.61 -40.20 -43.36
C ARG A 304 13.44 -39.95 -44.86
N LYS A 305 13.15 -38.70 -45.27
CA LYS A 305 13.03 -38.30 -46.68
C LYS A 305 14.31 -38.56 -47.46
N HIS A 306 15.45 -38.07 -46.96
CA HIS A 306 16.75 -38.30 -47.58
C HIS A 306 17.07 -39.80 -47.71
N SER A 307 16.81 -40.60 -46.67
CA SER A 307 17.02 -42.04 -46.71
C SER A 307 16.12 -42.74 -47.75
N LEU A 308 14.87 -42.28 -47.89
CA LEU A 308 13.95 -42.80 -48.92
C LEU A 308 14.39 -42.41 -50.32
N GLU A 309 14.80 -41.15 -50.53
CA GLU A 309 15.35 -40.66 -51.80
C GLU A 309 16.60 -41.43 -52.22
N GLN A 310 17.53 -41.66 -51.28
CA GLN A 310 18.74 -42.44 -51.52
C GLN A 310 18.42 -43.89 -51.93
N ARG A 311 17.40 -44.51 -51.32
CA ARG A 311 16.92 -45.85 -51.71
C ARG A 311 16.25 -45.85 -53.09
N GLN A 312 15.55 -44.77 -53.45
CA GLN A 312 14.89 -44.64 -54.74
C GLN A 312 15.84 -44.23 -55.87
N GLN A 313 16.99 -43.62 -55.54
CA GLN A 313 17.95 -43.09 -56.50
C GLN A 313 18.37 -44.10 -57.59
N PRO A 314 18.71 -45.38 -57.29
CA PRO A 314 19.05 -46.35 -58.33
C PRO A 314 17.87 -46.66 -59.27
N ARG A 315 16.63 -46.64 -58.76
CA ARG A 315 15.43 -46.84 -59.58
C ARG A 315 15.18 -45.64 -60.49
N ASN A 316 15.34 -44.43 -59.95
CA ASN A 316 15.17 -43.19 -60.70
C ASN A 316 16.21 -43.08 -61.82
N LEU A 317 17.48 -43.42 -61.54
CA LEU A 317 18.54 -43.47 -62.54
C LEU A 317 18.26 -44.49 -63.66
N LYS A 318 17.80 -45.71 -63.31
CA LYS A 318 17.41 -46.72 -64.31
C LYS A 318 16.26 -46.24 -65.21
N THR A 319 15.26 -45.58 -64.63
CA THR A 319 14.15 -44.99 -65.41
C THR A 319 14.67 -43.91 -66.36
N LEU A 320 15.56 -43.02 -65.89
CA LEU A 320 16.15 -41.98 -66.72
C LEU A 320 17.02 -42.56 -67.84
N GLU A 321 17.85 -43.55 -67.54
CA GLU A 321 18.66 -44.28 -68.53
C GLU A 321 17.77 -44.92 -69.61
N MET A 322 16.66 -45.54 -69.21
CA MET A 322 15.71 -46.13 -70.14
C MET A 322 15.03 -45.07 -71.03
N GLN A 323 14.71 -43.90 -70.48
CA GLN A 323 14.17 -42.78 -71.25
C GLN A 323 15.18 -42.25 -72.27
N ILE A 324 16.45 -42.07 -71.88
CA ILE A 324 17.53 -41.65 -72.78
C ILE A 324 17.72 -42.68 -73.90
N LYS A 325 17.73 -43.99 -73.57
CA LYS A 325 17.81 -45.06 -74.58
C LYS A 325 16.65 -45.00 -75.57
N LYS A 326 15.43 -44.75 -75.09
CA LYS A 326 14.25 -44.62 -75.96
C LYS A 326 14.36 -43.40 -76.88
N GLN A 327 14.72 -42.24 -76.33
CA GLN A 327 14.95 -41.02 -77.11
C GLN A 327 16.04 -41.21 -78.17
N PHE A 328 17.15 -41.87 -77.82
CA PHE A 328 18.22 -42.20 -78.75
C PHE A 328 17.72 -43.11 -79.88
N GLN A 329 17.01 -44.19 -79.55
CA GLN A 329 16.43 -45.10 -80.55
C GLN A 329 15.47 -44.37 -81.50
N ASP A 330 14.60 -43.52 -80.98
CA ASP A 330 13.64 -42.77 -81.80
C ASP A 330 14.36 -41.73 -82.68
N THR A 331 15.41 -41.09 -82.17
CA THR A 331 16.28 -40.20 -82.97
C THR A 331 16.98 -40.98 -84.10
N CYS A 332 17.54 -42.15 -83.82
CA CYS A 332 18.14 -43.01 -84.84
C CYS A 332 17.12 -43.49 -85.89
N LYS A 333 15.87 -43.74 -85.51
CA LYS A 333 14.79 -44.08 -86.46
C LYS A 333 14.46 -42.90 -87.37
N VAL A 334 14.35 -41.69 -86.82
CA VAL A 334 14.10 -40.46 -87.58
C VAL A 334 15.24 -40.21 -88.55
N GLN A 335 16.50 -40.29 -88.09
CA GLN A 335 17.68 -40.13 -88.95
C GLN A 335 17.74 -41.18 -90.06
N ASN A 336 17.42 -42.45 -89.78
CA ASN A 336 17.37 -43.47 -90.83
C ASN A 336 16.26 -43.19 -91.86
N LYS A 337 15.11 -42.66 -91.44
CA LYS A 337 14.05 -42.25 -92.36
C LYS A 337 14.49 -41.06 -93.22
N GLN A 338 15.09 -40.04 -92.60
CA GLN A 338 15.64 -38.86 -93.29
C GLN A 338 16.73 -39.25 -94.28
N TYR A 339 17.68 -40.11 -93.89
CA TYR A 339 18.74 -40.62 -94.76
C TYR A 339 18.15 -41.39 -95.96
N LYS A 340 17.18 -42.27 -95.74
CA LYS A 340 16.51 -42.99 -96.84
C LYS A 340 15.78 -42.04 -97.79
N ALA A 341 15.09 -41.03 -97.25
CA ALA A 341 14.42 -40.01 -98.04
C ALA A 341 15.42 -39.18 -98.86
N LEU A 342 16.50 -38.71 -98.24
CA LEU A 342 17.58 -37.96 -98.90
C LEU A 342 18.26 -38.78 -99.99
N ARG A 343 18.60 -40.04 -99.69
CA ARG A 343 19.20 -40.97 -100.65
C ARG A 343 18.30 -41.18 -101.86
N ASN A 344 17.00 -41.40 -101.64
CA ASN A 344 16.05 -41.59 -102.73
C ASN A 344 15.94 -40.32 -103.59
N HIS A 345 15.79 -39.16 -102.95
CA HIS A 345 15.71 -37.88 -103.66
C HIS A 345 16.96 -37.59 -104.50
N GLN A 346 18.17 -37.81 -103.95
CA GLN A 346 19.41 -37.59 -104.69
C GLN A 346 19.56 -38.54 -105.90
N LEU A 347 19.07 -39.78 -105.81
CA LEU A 347 19.05 -40.71 -106.95
C LEU A 347 18.00 -40.36 -108.01
N GLU A 348 16.89 -39.75 -107.58
CA GLU A 348 15.77 -39.37 -108.45
C GLU A 348 16.05 -38.09 -109.24
N VAL A 349 16.76 -37.13 -108.64
CA VAL A 349 17.11 -35.83 -109.25
C VAL A 349 18.40 -35.89 -110.09
N SER A 350 19.25 -36.90 -109.90
CA SER A 350 20.57 -36.96 -110.56
C SER A 350 20.62 -37.89 -111.78
N PRO A 351 21.40 -37.57 -112.82
CA PRO A 351 21.62 -38.44 -113.98
C PRO A 351 22.27 -39.80 -113.61
N LYS A 352 21.92 -40.87 -114.33
CA LYS A 352 22.35 -42.26 -114.04
C LYS A 352 23.87 -42.46 -113.99
N GLY A 353 24.66 -41.60 -114.64
CA GLY A 353 26.14 -41.65 -114.62
C GLY A 353 26.75 -41.32 -113.26
N ASP A 354 26.10 -40.47 -112.46
CA ASP A 354 26.65 -39.92 -111.21
C ASP A 354 26.20 -40.67 -109.96
N HIS A 355 25.26 -41.60 -110.11
CA HIS A 355 24.69 -42.40 -109.02
C HIS A 355 25.75 -43.14 -108.20
N LYS A 356 26.85 -43.58 -108.84
CA LYS A 356 27.95 -44.28 -108.17
C LYS A 356 28.73 -43.36 -107.22
N THR A 357 28.94 -42.11 -107.61
CA THR A 357 29.67 -41.11 -106.83
C THR A 357 28.82 -40.62 -105.66
N ILE A 358 27.54 -40.35 -105.90
CA ILE A 358 26.57 -39.91 -104.89
C ILE A 358 26.35 -40.97 -103.81
N LEU A 359 26.20 -42.25 -104.19
CA LEU A 359 26.08 -43.35 -103.23
C LEU A 359 27.35 -43.55 -102.39
N LYS A 360 28.52 -43.19 -102.92
CA LYS A 360 29.78 -43.24 -102.17
C LYS A 360 29.86 -42.10 -101.16
N GLY A 361 29.50 -40.88 -101.56
CA GLY A 361 29.44 -39.70 -100.67
C GLY A 361 28.42 -39.87 -99.54
N LEU A 362 27.20 -40.32 -99.83
CA LEU A 362 26.19 -40.60 -98.79
C LEU A 362 26.61 -41.71 -97.82
N LYS A 363 27.42 -42.68 -98.27
CA LYS A 363 27.97 -43.73 -97.38
C LYS A 363 29.06 -43.18 -96.45
N GLU A 364 29.92 -42.29 -96.94
CA GLU A 364 30.94 -41.61 -96.14
C GLU A 364 30.29 -40.65 -95.12
N GLU A 365 29.19 -39.99 -95.47
CA GLU A 365 28.43 -39.12 -94.56
C GLU A 365 27.65 -39.92 -93.49
N ARG A 366 27.18 -41.14 -93.84
CA ARG A 366 26.53 -42.07 -92.88
C ARG A 366 27.48 -42.62 -91.81
N LEU A 367 28.80 -42.50 -92.02
CA LEU A 367 29.85 -42.90 -91.08
C LEU A 367 30.11 -41.86 -89.98
N PHE A 368 29.51 -40.67 -90.06
CA PHE A 368 29.44 -39.74 -88.93
C PHE A 368 28.22 -40.08 -88.07
N PRO A 369 28.38 -40.80 -86.94
CA PRO A 369 27.27 -41.03 -86.03
C PRO A 369 26.74 -39.69 -85.49
N PRO A 370 25.52 -39.67 -84.93
CA PRO A 370 24.96 -38.49 -84.31
C PRO A 370 25.61 -38.22 -82.95
N CYS A 371 26.94 -38.10 -82.90
CA CYS A 371 27.66 -37.61 -81.73
C CYS A 371 27.31 -36.15 -81.41
N HIS A 372 26.78 -35.41 -82.38
CA HIS A 372 26.32 -34.03 -82.16
C HIS A 372 25.07 -33.91 -81.28
N PHE A 373 24.31 -35.00 -81.08
CA PHE A 373 23.16 -34.99 -80.16
C PHE A 373 23.57 -35.21 -78.69
N LEU A 374 24.72 -35.84 -78.45
CA LEU A 374 25.26 -36.08 -77.09
C LEU A 374 26.18 -34.96 -76.59
N LEU A 375 26.56 -34.01 -77.45
CA LEU A 375 27.35 -32.83 -77.08
C LEU A 375 26.49 -31.59 -76.76
N LEU A 376 25.17 -31.70 -76.90
CA LEU A 376 24.20 -30.59 -76.70
C LEU A 376 23.12 -30.87 -75.63
N VAL A 377 23.17 -32.03 -74.97
CA VAL A 377 22.38 -32.38 -73.78
C VAL A 377 23.36 -32.71 -72.66
#